data_AF-A0A662FRI4-F1
#
_entry.id   AF-A0A662FRI4-F1
#
_cell.length_a   1.000
_cell.length_b   1.000
_cell.length_c   1.000
_cell.angle_alpha   90.00
_cell.angle_beta   90.00
_cell.angle_gamma   90.00
#
_symmetry.space_group_name_H-M   'P 1'
#
loop_
_entity.id
_entity.type
_entity.pdbx_description
1 polymer ?
#
loop_
_entity_poly.entity_id
_entity_poly.type
_entity_poly.pdbx_seq_one_letter_code
_entity_poly.pdbx_strand_id
1 'polypeptide(L)'
;MSGKVKTSIVIDRELWEKFKAKVGVEKGLRKLSEAVEDIIREYLSDILIARTLEAKLLGKREPSIIKPIKPKVKTDTGVVLRELRESRI
;
A
#
# COMPACT_ATOMS: atom_id res chain seq x y z
N MET A 1 22.43 11.81 7.92
CA MET A 1 23.07 11.07 6.81
C MET A 1 23.34 9.60 7.14
N SER A 2 23.14 9.13 8.38
CA SER A 2 23.26 7.71 8.71
C SER A 2 22.12 6.90 8.07
N GLY A 3 22.46 5.90 7.24
CA GLY A 3 21.52 4.93 6.67
C GLY A 3 21.30 5.01 5.15
N LYS A 4 21.82 6.01 4.44
CA LYS A 4 21.71 6.10 2.97
C LYS A 4 22.96 5.55 2.28
N VAL A 5 22.77 4.67 1.30
CA VAL A 5 23.85 4.12 0.47
C VAL A 5 23.80 4.77 -0.91
N LYS A 6 24.95 5.24 -1.40
CA LYS A 6 25.07 5.74 -2.77
C LYS A 6 25.30 4.55 -3.69
N THR A 7 24.32 4.24 -4.53
CA THR A 7 24.37 3.13 -5.48
C THR A 7 24.40 3.67 -6.90
N SER A 8 25.28 3.13 -7.75
CA SER A 8 25.24 3.36 -9.19
C SER A 8 24.46 2.22 -9.84
N ILE A 9 23.44 2.57 -10.63
CA ILE A 9 22.57 1.61 -11.32
C ILE A 9 22.60 1.96 -12.80
N VAL A 10 22.86 0.96 -13.65
CA VAL A 10 22.80 1.13 -15.10
C VAL A 10 21.35 0.94 -15.52
N ILE A 11 20.78 1.95 -16.17
CA ILE A 11 19.37 1.98 -16.61
C ILE A 11 19.35 2.36 -18.08
N ASP A 12 18.41 1.79 -18.84
CA ASP A 12 18.15 2.22 -20.21
C ASP A 12 17.88 3.73 -20.29
N ARG A 13 18.44 4.37 -21.32
CA ARG A 13 18.42 5.83 -21.47
C ARG A 13 17.00 6.34 -21.68
N GLU A 14 16.21 5.72 -22.56
CA GLU A 14 14.86 6.19 -22.86
C GLU A 14 13.93 6.03 -21.65
N LEU A 15 14.08 4.90 -20.96
CA LEU A 15 13.33 4.59 -19.76
C LEU A 15 13.62 5.58 -18.64
N TRP A 16 14.90 5.94 -18.45
CA TRP A 16 15.31 6.96 -17.48
C TRP A 16 14.79 8.36 -17.81
N GLU A 17 14.79 8.78 -19.08
CA GLU A 17 14.24 10.08 -19.48
C GLU A 17 12.72 10.15 -19.24
N LYS A 18 11.97 9.10 -19.61
CA LYS A 18 10.53 9.01 -19.33
C LYS A 18 10.25 9.05 -17.83
N PHE A 19 11.06 8.33 -17.05
CA PHE A 19 10.97 8.33 -15.59
C PHE A 19 11.18 9.74 -15.00
N LYS A 20 12.26 10.43 -15.42
CA LYS A 20 12.54 11.81 -14.98
C LYS A 20 11.43 12.78 -15.37
N ALA A 21 10.87 12.65 -16.57
CA ALA A 21 9.75 13.48 -17.01
C ALA A 21 8.53 13.29 -16.10
N LYS A 22 8.15 12.04 -15.83
CA LYS A 22 7.02 11.72 -14.94
C LYS A 22 7.23 12.20 -13.51
N VAL A 23 8.37 11.87 -12.90
CA VAL A 23 8.70 12.28 -11.52
C VAL A 23 8.90 13.79 -11.41
N GLY A 24 9.49 14.42 -12.43
CA GLY A 24 9.71 15.86 -12.50
C GLY A 24 8.40 16.66 -12.48
N VAL A 25 7.35 16.14 -13.14
CA VAL A 25 6.00 16.72 -13.13
C VAL A 25 5.28 16.50 -11.81
N GLU A 26 5.38 15.30 -11.21
CA GLU A 26 4.60 14.94 -10.02
C GLU A 26 5.22 15.38 -8.68
N LYS A 27 6.56 15.34 -8.55
CA LYS A 27 7.27 15.50 -7.26
C LYS A 27 8.44 16.49 -7.32
N GLY A 28 8.79 17.01 -8.51
CA GLY A 28 9.93 17.90 -8.73
C GLY A 28 11.28 17.18 -8.82
N LEU A 29 12.20 17.70 -9.65
CA LEU A 29 13.49 17.06 -10.01
C LEU A 29 14.43 16.76 -8.82
N ARG A 30 14.23 17.41 -7.66
CA ARG A 30 15.05 17.20 -6.45
C ARG A 30 14.78 15.87 -5.74
N LYS A 31 13.77 15.11 -6.17
CA LYS A 31 13.29 13.89 -5.50
C LYS A 31 13.48 12.59 -6.29
N LEU A 32 14.35 12.56 -7.31
CA LEU A 32 14.57 11.33 -8.10
C LEU A 32 15.02 10.13 -7.25
N SER A 33 15.95 10.34 -6.31
CA SER A 33 16.38 9.27 -5.40
C SER A 33 15.27 8.82 -4.45
N GLU A 34 14.40 9.73 -4.00
CA GLU A 34 13.25 9.41 -3.16
C GLU A 34 12.21 8.61 -3.95
N ALA A 35 11.97 8.95 -5.23
CA ALA A 35 11.09 8.21 -6.10
C ALA A 35 11.61 6.79 -6.39
N VAL A 36 12.92 6.62 -6.59
CA VAL A 36 13.52 5.29 -6.72
C VAL A 36 13.40 4.50 -5.41
N GLU A 37 13.60 5.15 -4.27
CA GLU A 37 13.44 4.54 -2.94
C GLU A 37 12.00 4.08 -2.69
N ASP A 38 11.01 4.89 -3.07
CA ASP A 38 9.59 4.55 -2.98
C ASP A 38 9.24 3.30 -3.81
N ILE A 39 9.76 3.21 -5.03
CA ILE A 39 9.54 2.04 -5.91
C ILE A 39 10.17 0.78 -5.32
N ILE A 40 11.38 0.90 -4.77
CA ILE A 40 12.04 -0.23 -4.09
C ILE A 40 11.21 -0.66 -2.87
N ARG A 41 10.66 0.29 -2.10
CA ARG A 41 9.83 0.00 -0.93
C ARG A 41 8.52 -0.67 -1.32
N GLU A 42 7.89 -0.22 -2.40
CA GLU A 42 6.68 -0.83 -2.95
C GLU A 42 6.96 -2.26 -3.44
N TYR A 43 8.04 -2.47 -4.18
CA TYR A 43 8.44 -3.79 -4.66
C TYR A 43 8.74 -4.78 -3.51
N LEU A 44 9.32 -4.30 -2.42
CA LEU A 44 9.62 -5.11 -1.24
C LEU A 44 8.48 -5.17 -0.21
N SER A 45 7.33 -4.53 -0.49
CA SER A 45 6.25 -4.38 0.48
C SER A 45 5.72 -5.72 0.97
N ASP A 46 5.56 -6.71 0.09
CA ASP A 46 5.10 -8.06 0.45
C ASP A 46 6.00 -8.73 1.47
N ILE A 47 7.32 -8.65 1.26
CA ILE A 47 8.32 -9.22 2.17
C ILE A 47 8.30 -8.48 3.52
N LEU A 48 8.19 -7.16 3.47
CA LEU A 48 8.13 -6.32 4.68
C LEU A 48 6.85 -6.62 5.49
N ILE A 49 5.71 -6.78 4.81
CA ILE A 49 4.43 -7.11 5.42
C ILE A 49 4.50 -8.52 6.01
N ALA A 50 4.93 -9.52 5.25
CA ALA A 50 5.05 -10.90 5.71
C ALA A 50 5.93 -10.98 6.96
N ARG A 51 7.12 -10.38 6.94
CA ARG A 51 8.01 -10.33 8.10
C ARG A 51 7.38 -9.64 9.31
N THR A 52 6.64 -8.56 9.08
CA THR A 52 5.96 -7.82 10.17
C THR A 52 4.81 -8.63 10.75
N LEU A 53 4.05 -9.33 9.90
CA LEU A 53 2.98 -10.22 10.32
C LEU A 53 3.53 -11.40 11.11
N GLU A 54 4.56 -12.08 10.60
CA GLU A 54 5.27 -13.14 11.30
C GLU A 54 5.77 -12.68 12.67
N ALA A 55 6.43 -11.52 12.75
CA ALA A 55 6.90 -10.98 14.02
C ALA A 55 5.76 -10.67 15.02
N LYS A 56 4.59 -10.23 14.53
CA LYS A 56 3.41 -9.96 15.38
C LYS A 56 2.62 -11.21 15.74
N LEU A 57 2.70 -12.25 14.92
CA LEU A 57 2.02 -13.54 15.09
C LEU A 57 2.91 -14.57 15.81
N LEU A 58 4.20 -14.31 15.93
CA LEU A 58 5.14 -15.07 16.76
C LEU A 58 4.60 -15.15 18.19
N GLY A 59 4.11 -16.34 18.57
CA GLY A 59 3.52 -16.62 19.88
C GLY A 59 1.99 -16.49 19.98
N LYS A 60 1.30 -16.05 18.92
CA LYS A 60 -0.17 -16.06 18.85
C LYS A 60 -0.63 -17.27 18.04
N ARG A 61 -1.44 -18.14 18.65
CA ARG A 61 -2.12 -19.21 17.92
C ARG A 61 -3.08 -18.59 16.91
N GLU A 62 -3.02 -19.06 15.67
CA GLU A 62 -4.01 -18.71 14.66
C GLU A 62 -5.41 -19.02 15.20
N PRO A 63 -6.39 -18.11 15.02
CA PRO A 63 -7.74 -18.35 15.49
C PRO A 63 -8.32 -19.53 14.71
N SER A 64 -8.40 -20.69 15.36
CA SER A 64 -8.89 -21.93 14.76
C SER A 64 -10.39 -21.89 14.45
N ILE A 65 -11.11 -20.91 15.01
CA ILE A 65 -12.56 -20.77 14.86
C ILE A 65 -12.90 -19.29 14.71
N ILE A 66 -13.23 -18.87 13.49
CA ILE A 66 -13.77 -17.54 13.20
C ILE A 66 -15.29 -17.63 13.40
N LYS A 67 -15.80 -17.09 14.51
CA LYS A 67 -17.24 -17.00 14.75
C LYS A 67 -17.78 -15.66 14.24
N PRO A 68 -18.87 -15.65 13.46
CA PRO A 68 -19.54 -14.40 13.10
C PRO A 68 -20.01 -13.71 14.38
N ILE A 69 -19.55 -12.48 14.60
CA ILE A 69 -20.09 -11.62 15.65
C ILE A 69 -21.29 -10.90 15.05
N LYS A 70 -22.46 -11.06 15.68
CA LYS A 70 -23.62 -10.24 15.33
C LYS A 70 -23.25 -8.77 15.56
N PRO A 71 -23.48 -7.88 14.59
CA PRO A 71 -23.22 -6.46 14.76
C PRO A 71 -24.05 -5.94 15.95
N LYS A 72 -23.39 -5.20 16.84
CA LYS A 72 -24.04 -4.62 18.04
C LYS A 72 -25.07 -3.55 17.68
N VAL A 73 -24.95 -2.99 16.49
CA VAL A 73 -25.83 -1.94 15.96
C VAL A 73 -26.84 -2.60 15.04
N LYS A 74 -28.12 -2.20 15.15
CA LYS A 74 -29.14 -2.60 14.17
C LYS A 74 -28.68 -2.18 12.79
N THR A 75 -28.24 -3.15 12.01
CA THR A 75 -27.81 -2.98 10.62
C THR A 75 -28.74 -3.82 9.78
N ASP A 76 -29.77 -3.17 9.24
CA ASP A 76 -30.65 -3.79 8.25
C ASP A 76 -30.23 -3.32 6.87
N THR A 77 -29.53 -4.19 6.15
CA THR A 77 -29.04 -3.91 4.80
C THR A 77 -30.19 -3.68 3.83
N GLY A 78 -31.35 -4.29 4.05
CA GLY A 78 -32.53 -4.14 3.18
C GLY A 78 -33.13 -2.74 3.24
N VAL A 79 -33.22 -2.16 4.44
CA VAL A 79 -33.70 -0.78 4.65
C VAL A 79 -32.77 0.21 3.97
N VAL A 80 -31.45 0.10 4.20
CA VAL A 80 -30.46 1.02 3.60
C VAL A 80 -30.44 0.93 2.07
N LEU A 81 -30.52 -0.28 1.51
CA LEU A 81 -30.55 -0.47 0.05
C LEU A 81 -31.86 0.02 -0.59
N ARG A 82 -32.96 0.07 0.18
CA ARG A 82 -34.23 0.63 -0.27
C ARG A 82 -34.16 2.15 -0.31
N GLU A 83 -33.68 2.78 0.76
CA GLU A 83 -33.46 4.22 0.83
C GLU A 83 -32.56 4.71 -0.32
N LEU A 84 -31.44 4.01 -0.59
CA LEU A 84 -30.52 4.36 -1.67
C LEU A 84 -31.11 4.19 -3.08
N ARG A 85 -32.11 3.31 -3.25
CA ARG A 85 -32.83 3.14 -4.53
C ARG A 85 -33.87 4.24 -4.72
N GLU A 86 -34.63 4.52 -3.67
CA GLU A 86 -35.66 5.55 -3.70
C GLU A 86 -35.06 6.96 -3.85
N SER A 87 -33.88 7.22 -3.28
CA SER A 87 -33.15 8.50 -3.43
C SER A 87 -32.57 8.74 -4.83
N ARG A 88 -32.71 7.79 -5.76
CA ARG A 88 -32.19 7.85 -7.13
C ARG A 88 -33.26 8.23 -8.15
N ILE A 89 -34.51 8.36 -7.71
CA ILE A 89 -35.68 8.83 -8.45
C ILE A 89 -35.91 10.30 -8.07
#